data_AF-A0A3A9ZI89-F1
#
_entry.id   AF-A0A3A9ZI89-F1
#
_cell.length_a   1.000
_cell.length_b   1.000
_cell.length_c   1.000
_cell.angle_alpha   90.00
_cell.angle_beta   90.00
_cell.angle_gamma   90.00
#
_symmetry.space_group_name_H-M   'P 1'
#
loop_
_entity.id
_entity.type
_entity.pdbx_description
1 polymer ?
#
loop_
_entity_poly.entity_id
_entity_poly.type
_entity_poly.pdbx_seq_one_letter_code
_entity_poly.pdbx_strand_id
1 'polypeptide(L)'
;MPPPCKPPGELFDRPEDRQAVADLVEAVVAKDYCRHLTQQGFGGCELWFPSTGGKLDFFDINVGKHRCANMADYLKFHNSHVDRQAIVDQCLASSPKIMDVKVPDIISHRFGRSEFYEIKPNSASGRKAGKEKIAWFMLLAKPEMAKLPYVPGRTYQPKLMVPLPNGLSLGGAYQIFLRIFWETDGLILYDLCLKSTRPKQDEKCTALLRAAALAAVVRIRLSAEDTSALLGGLLDAARSPLQQAVGRASATAGDAPNLEADVRYAQLLLNDWRGRQNLPLIGEDGLFGPETDGAIIAFQQAVTGIADGRIDVGGPAVGELERGQLQAAFAPGMLTEDLLPEYTLHGQVIYPDWDGEGSLDDLPEEIGWEALLQAMRADVGGYHALLY
;
A
#
# COMPACT_ATOMS: atom_id res chain seq x y z
N MET A 1 -21.67 -11.17 0.41
CA MET A 1 -21.35 -10.19 1.47
C MET A 1 -20.06 -9.49 1.08
N PRO A 2 -19.92 -8.17 1.32
CA PRO A 2 -18.65 -7.49 1.10
C PRO A 2 -17.55 -8.13 1.96
N PRO A 3 -16.29 -8.20 1.47
CA PRO A 3 -15.19 -8.76 2.25
C PRO A 3 -15.01 -7.96 3.55
N PRO A 4 -14.64 -8.61 4.67
CA PRO A 4 -14.27 -7.88 5.88
C PRO A 4 -13.11 -6.93 5.58
N CYS A 5 -13.28 -5.66 5.95
CA CYS A 5 -12.33 -4.58 5.75
C CYS A 5 -11.90 -4.00 7.10
N LYS A 6 -10.63 -3.63 7.21
CA LYS A 6 -10.04 -3.05 8.41
C LYS A 6 -9.10 -1.89 8.04
N PRO A 7 -9.09 -0.80 8.82
CA PRO A 7 -8.11 0.25 8.63
C PRO A 7 -6.72 -0.26 9.06
N PRO A 8 -5.63 0.30 8.50
CA PRO A 8 -4.26 -0.09 8.87
C PRO A 8 -3.98 -0.05 10.37
N GLY A 9 -4.60 0.89 11.11
CA GLY A 9 -4.42 1.00 12.56
C GLY A 9 -4.93 -0.19 13.39
N GLU A 10 -5.79 -1.04 12.83
CA GLU A 10 -6.24 -2.29 13.47
C GLU A 10 -5.38 -3.51 13.04
N LEU A 11 -4.64 -3.36 11.95
CA LEU A 11 -3.83 -4.42 11.34
C LEU A 11 -2.35 -4.31 11.74
N PHE A 12 -1.84 -3.10 11.90
CA PHE A 12 -0.43 -2.87 12.15
C PHE A 12 -0.22 -2.08 13.43
N ASP A 13 0.59 -2.65 14.31
CA ASP A 13 0.97 -2.00 15.56
C ASP A 13 2.06 -0.96 15.32
N ARG A 14 2.93 -1.19 14.34
CA ARG A 14 4.08 -0.33 14.04
C ARG A 14 3.68 0.90 13.21
N PRO A 15 4.13 2.12 13.56
CA PRO A 15 3.90 3.33 12.78
C PRO A 15 4.40 3.25 11.33
N GLU A 16 5.58 2.68 11.10
CA GLU A 16 6.23 2.58 9.79
C GLU A 16 5.41 1.76 8.78
N ASP A 17 4.80 0.66 9.23
CA ASP A 17 3.94 -0.18 8.39
C ASP A 17 2.68 0.58 7.98
N ARG A 18 2.06 1.29 8.93
CA ARG A 18 0.88 2.12 8.67
C ARG A 18 1.20 3.24 7.68
N GLN A 19 2.37 3.87 7.82
CA GLN A 19 2.83 4.91 6.91
C GLN A 19 3.05 4.34 5.50
N ALA A 20 3.67 3.18 5.37
CA ALA A 20 3.90 2.60 4.05
C ALA A 20 2.60 2.19 3.33
N VAL A 21 1.55 1.76 4.06
CA VAL A 21 0.22 1.60 3.44
C VAL A 21 -0.34 2.95 2.99
N ALA A 22 -0.16 4.01 3.78
CA ALA A 22 -0.60 5.35 3.41
C ALA A 22 0.08 5.80 2.11
N ASP A 23 1.40 5.68 2.01
CA ASP A 23 2.18 6.05 0.82
C ASP A 23 1.71 5.26 -0.43
N LEU A 24 1.42 3.96 -0.28
CA LEU A 24 0.82 3.16 -1.35
C LEU A 24 -0.53 3.71 -1.79
N VAL A 25 -1.41 4.01 -0.83
CA VAL A 25 -2.75 4.51 -1.14
C VAL A 25 -2.65 5.83 -1.86
N GLU A 26 -1.81 6.75 -1.40
CA GLU A 26 -1.59 8.04 -2.04
C GLU A 26 -1.12 7.88 -3.49
N ALA A 27 -0.21 6.96 -3.77
CA ALA A 27 0.23 6.65 -5.13
C ALA A 27 -0.90 6.08 -6.01
N VAL A 28 -1.71 5.15 -5.47
CA VAL A 28 -2.87 4.57 -6.18
C VAL A 28 -3.92 5.65 -6.46
N VAL A 29 -4.23 6.47 -5.47
CA VAL A 29 -5.20 7.57 -5.58
C VAL A 29 -4.72 8.60 -6.58
N ALA A 30 -3.44 8.97 -6.58
CA ALA A 30 -2.86 9.91 -7.53
C ALA A 30 -3.02 9.40 -8.96
N LYS A 31 -2.66 8.14 -9.22
CA LYS A 31 -2.81 7.53 -10.55
C LYS A 31 -4.27 7.51 -11.02
N ASP A 32 -5.19 7.07 -10.16
CA ASP A 32 -6.60 7.00 -10.50
C ASP A 32 -7.23 8.40 -10.70
N TYR A 33 -6.83 9.38 -9.88
CA TYR A 33 -7.20 10.78 -10.06
C TYR A 33 -6.76 11.32 -11.42
N CYS A 34 -5.52 11.04 -11.84
CA CYS A 34 -5.03 11.45 -13.17
C CYS A 34 -5.83 10.83 -14.31
N ARG A 35 -6.16 9.53 -14.20
CA ARG A 35 -7.03 8.85 -15.16
C ARG A 35 -8.42 9.48 -15.20
N HIS A 36 -8.99 9.75 -14.03
CA HIS A 36 -10.30 10.41 -13.93
C HIS A 36 -10.30 11.76 -14.65
N LEU A 37 -9.25 12.57 -14.48
CA LEU A 37 -9.11 13.83 -15.21
C LEU A 37 -9.05 13.64 -16.73
N THR A 38 -8.33 12.63 -17.22
CA THR A 38 -8.32 12.28 -18.65
C THR A 38 -9.72 11.93 -19.14
N GLN A 39 -10.46 11.09 -18.41
CA GLN A 39 -11.82 10.68 -18.76
C GLN A 39 -12.82 11.84 -18.78
N GLN A 40 -12.57 12.87 -17.98
CA GLN A 40 -13.37 14.09 -17.94
C GLN A 40 -12.96 15.12 -19.01
N GLY A 41 -12.03 14.77 -19.92
CA GLY A 41 -11.57 15.65 -21.00
C GLY A 41 -10.54 16.71 -20.59
N PHE A 42 -9.92 16.56 -19.40
CA PHE A 42 -8.92 17.51 -18.89
C PHE A 42 -7.46 17.17 -19.26
N GLY A 43 -7.23 16.15 -20.10
CA GLY A 43 -5.88 15.78 -20.55
C GLY A 43 -5.00 15.10 -19.49
N GLY A 44 -5.58 14.66 -18.36
CA GLY A 44 -4.86 14.00 -17.27
C GLY A 44 -4.29 14.95 -16.23
N CYS A 45 -3.41 14.43 -15.36
CA CYS A 45 -2.73 15.25 -14.37
C CYS A 45 -1.63 16.10 -14.99
N GLU A 46 -1.52 17.33 -14.48
CA GLU A 46 -0.38 18.19 -14.72
C GLU A 46 0.35 18.40 -13.40
N LEU A 47 1.23 17.44 -13.07
CA LEU A 47 1.94 17.41 -11.79
C LEU A 47 2.81 18.63 -11.58
N TRP A 48 2.58 19.33 -10.46
CA TRP A 48 3.34 20.48 -10.04
C TRP A 48 4.76 20.10 -9.64
N PHE A 49 5.71 20.67 -10.38
CA PHE A 49 7.11 20.76 -9.98
C PHE A 49 7.53 22.22 -10.03
N PRO A 50 8.18 22.76 -8.96
CA PRO A 50 8.56 24.17 -8.87
C PRO A 50 9.37 24.70 -10.07
N SER A 51 10.06 23.82 -10.81
CA SER A 51 10.94 24.17 -11.92
C SER A 51 10.24 24.27 -13.28
N THR A 52 9.04 23.71 -13.45
CA THR A 52 8.47 23.49 -14.80
C THR A 52 7.41 24.51 -15.22
N GLY A 53 6.76 25.19 -14.26
CA GLY A 53 5.70 26.17 -14.55
C GLY A 53 4.46 25.56 -15.24
N GLY A 54 3.30 26.21 -15.08
CA GLY A 54 2.09 25.86 -15.84
C GLY A 54 1.35 24.60 -15.42
N LYS A 55 1.74 23.96 -14.31
CA LYS A 55 1.17 22.70 -13.83
C LYS A 55 -0.04 22.91 -12.91
N LEU A 56 -1.12 22.17 -13.14
CA LEU A 56 -2.44 22.42 -12.54
C LEU A 56 -2.71 21.60 -11.28
N ASP A 57 -1.97 20.52 -11.01
CA ASP A 57 -2.24 19.61 -9.89
C ASP A 57 -1.03 19.47 -8.96
N PHE A 58 -1.21 19.80 -7.69
CA PHE A 58 -0.27 19.57 -6.61
C PHE A 58 -0.58 18.25 -5.90
N PHE A 59 0.47 17.50 -5.58
CA PHE A 59 0.42 16.33 -4.71
C PHE A 59 1.40 16.54 -3.54
N ASP A 60 1.03 16.17 -2.32
CA ASP A 60 1.92 16.22 -1.13
C ASP A 60 2.97 15.11 -1.18
N ILE A 61 3.74 15.05 -2.27
CA ILE A 61 4.87 14.15 -2.44
C ILE A 61 6.16 14.85 -2.02
N ASN A 62 7.06 14.10 -1.39
CA ASN A 62 8.39 14.60 -1.06
C ASN A 62 9.21 14.75 -2.35
N VAL A 63 9.57 15.99 -2.70
CA VAL A 63 10.32 16.32 -3.94
C VAL A 63 11.62 17.08 -3.63
N GLY A 64 12.30 16.69 -2.54
CA GLY A 64 13.56 17.32 -2.10
C GLY A 64 13.39 18.74 -1.54
N LYS A 65 12.14 19.21 -1.38
CA LYS A 65 11.79 20.44 -0.66
C LYS A 65 10.80 20.11 0.45
N HIS A 66 10.84 20.90 1.52
CA HIS A 66 9.83 20.82 2.56
C HIS A 66 8.43 21.05 1.97
N ARG A 67 7.46 20.16 2.25
CA ARG A 67 6.10 20.22 1.69
C ARG A 67 5.41 21.56 1.81
N CYS A 68 5.60 22.27 2.93
CA CYS A 68 5.06 23.62 3.14
C CYS A 68 5.55 24.62 2.08
N ALA A 69 6.85 24.56 1.75
CA ALA A 69 7.43 25.42 0.72
C ALA A 69 6.91 25.05 -0.67
N ASN A 70 6.75 23.76 -0.96
CA ASN A 70 6.21 23.30 -2.23
C ASN A 70 4.74 23.72 -2.43
N MET A 71 3.90 23.57 -1.40
CA MET A 71 2.52 24.04 -1.41
C MET A 71 2.45 25.56 -1.55
N ALA A 72 3.28 26.30 -0.81
CA ALA A 72 3.31 27.77 -0.91
C ALA A 72 3.74 28.24 -2.32
N ASP A 73 4.71 27.57 -2.95
CA ASP A 73 5.12 27.81 -4.33
C ASP A 73 3.93 27.62 -5.29
N TYR A 74 3.21 26.49 -5.16
CA TYR A 74 2.02 26.18 -5.96
C TYR A 74 0.91 27.22 -5.79
N LEU A 75 0.57 27.55 -4.53
CA LEU A 75 -0.48 28.52 -4.22
C LEU A 75 -0.13 29.90 -4.78
N LYS A 76 1.13 30.34 -4.63
CA LYS A 76 1.62 31.63 -5.17
C LYS A 76 1.55 31.68 -6.69
N PHE A 77 1.93 30.59 -7.35
CA PHE A 77 1.94 30.50 -8.81
C PHE A 77 0.55 30.71 -9.39
N HIS A 78 -0.46 30.05 -8.81
CA HIS A 78 -1.86 30.13 -9.26
C HIS A 78 -2.63 31.33 -8.69
N ASN A 79 -2.15 31.92 -7.59
CA ASN A 79 -2.80 33.02 -6.90
C ASN A 79 -1.76 34.10 -6.60
N SER A 80 -1.52 34.99 -7.56
CA SER A 80 -0.43 35.97 -7.52
C SER A 80 -0.47 36.92 -6.32
N HIS A 81 -1.63 37.08 -5.67
CA HIS A 81 -1.80 37.88 -4.44
C HIS A 81 -1.36 37.18 -3.16
N VAL A 82 -1.14 35.87 -3.17
CA VAL A 82 -0.74 35.10 -1.97
C VAL A 82 0.65 35.55 -1.51
N ASP A 83 0.83 35.73 -0.19
CA ASP A 83 2.15 35.89 0.41
C ASP A 83 2.75 34.52 0.69
N ARG A 84 3.68 34.11 -0.18
CA ARG A 84 4.38 32.83 -0.08
C ARG A 84 5.03 32.63 1.28
N GLN A 85 5.73 33.64 1.82
CA GLN A 85 6.50 33.48 3.05
C GLN A 85 5.57 33.31 4.24
N ALA A 86 4.47 34.07 4.28
CA ALA A 86 3.45 33.91 5.31
C ALA A 86 2.86 32.48 5.34
N ILE A 87 2.62 31.86 4.19
CA ILE A 87 2.15 30.46 4.12
C ILE A 87 3.20 29.49 4.68
N VAL A 88 4.47 29.66 4.29
CA VAL A 88 5.57 28.80 4.77
C VAL A 88 5.71 28.93 6.29
N ASP A 89 5.73 30.16 6.81
CA ASP A 89 5.89 30.41 8.23
C ASP A 89 4.73 29.83 9.05
N GLN A 90 3.49 29.98 8.58
CA GLN A 90 2.30 29.41 9.24
C GLN A 90 2.28 27.88 9.18
N CYS A 91 2.73 27.28 8.08
CA CYS A 91 2.78 25.82 7.93
C CYS A 91 3.92 25.18 8.74
N LEU A 92 5.03 25.89 8.94
CA LEU A 92 6.15 25.46 9.78
C LEU A 92 5.98 25.78 11.26
N ALA A 93 5.06 26.70 11.60
CA ALA A 93 4.80 27.09 12.96
C ALA A 93 4.31 25.88 13.78
N SER A 94 5.17 25.40 14.67
CA SER A 94 4.90 24.28 15.58
C SER A 94 4.02 24.68 16.77
N SER A 95 3.47 25.90 16.78
CA SER A 95 2.77 26.47 17.94
C SER A 95 1.25 26.46 17.75
N PRO A 96 0.47 25.98 18.73
CA PRO A 96 -0.99 25.97 18.68
C PRO A 96 -1.65 27.37 18.71
N LYS A 97 -0.87 28.45 18.70
CA LYS A 97 -1.37 29.81 18.95
C LYS A 97 -1.80 30.56 17.68
N ILE A 98 -1.31 30.17 16.50
CA ILE A 98 -1.57 30.89 15.25
C ILE A 98 -1.65 29.86 14.12
N MET A 99 -2.84 29.31 13.89
CA MET A 99 -3.26 28.50 12.73
C MET A 99 -2.21 27.54 12.15
N ASP A 100 -2.32 26.27 12.52
CA ASP A 100 -1.51 25.18 11.97
C ASP A 100 -1.96 24.86 10.54
N VAL A 101 -1.33 25.50 9.54
CA VAL A 101 -1.64 25.29 8.13
C VAL A 101 -1.23 23.88 7.73
N LYS A 102 -2.23 23.05 7.41
CA LYS A 102 -2.03 21.69 6.92
C LYS A 102 -2.00 21.64 5.40
N VAL A 103 -1.08 20.84 4.85
CA VAL A 103 -0.91 20.65 3.40
C VAL A 103 -1.83 19.53 2.91
N PRO A 104 -2.88 19.80 2.11
CA PRO A 104 -3.73 18.75 1.54
C PRO A 104 -2.95 17.79 0.66
N ASP A 105 -3.42 16.54 0.55
CA ASP A 105 -2.71 15.51 -0.22
C ASP A 105 -2.82 15.75 -1.74
N ILE A 106 -3.91 16.38 -2.19
CA ILE A 106 -4.11 16.82 -3.59
C ILE A 106 -4.69 18.24 -3.60
N ILE A 107 -4.17 19.12 -4.46
CA ILE A 107 -4.79 20.40 -4.80
C ILE A 107 -4.83 20.53 -6.32
N SER A 108 -5.98 20.92 -6.88
CA SER A 108 -6.15 21.16 -8.32
C SER A 108 -6.60 22.59 -8.57
N HIS A 109 -5.96 23.25 -9.52
CA HIS A 109 -6.26 24.63 -9.93
C HIS A 109 -6.54 24.64 -11.43
N ARG A 110 -7.80 24.53 -11.80
CA ARG A 110 -8.25 24.47 -13.20
C ARG A 110 -9.31 25.55 -13.44
N PHE A 111 -9.50 25.92 -14.70
CA PHE A 111 -10.50 26.93 -15.05
C PHE A 111 -11.90 26.45 -14.63
N GLY A 112 -12.60 27.26 -13.84
CA GLY A 112 -13.92 26.93 -13.29
C GLY A 112 -13.91 25.89 -12.17
N ARG A 113 -12.75 25.35 -11.78
CA ARG A 113 -12.64 24.33 -10.73
C ARG A 113 -11.33 24.44 -9.95
N SER A 114 -11.43 24.86 -8.69
CA SER A 114 -10.33 24.85 -7.73
C SER A 114 -10.73 23.98 -6.56
N GLU A 115 -10.15 22.78 -6.47
CA GLU A 115 -10.54 21.76 -5.48
C GLU A 115 -9.32 21.22 -4.72
N PHE A 116 -9.55 20.65 -3.55
CA PHE A 116 -8.52 19.91 -2.82
C PHE A 116 -9.09 18.65 -2.15
N TYR A 117 -8.21 17.68 -1.90
CA TYR A 117 -8.57 16.38 -1.33
C TYR A 117 -7.58 15.96 -0.24
N GLU A 118 -8.09 15.18 0.71
CA GLU A 118 -7.38 14.59 1.84
C GLU A 118 -7.67 13.09 1.88
N ILE A 119 -6.64 12.29 2.05
CA ILE A 119 -6.64 10.83 2.04
C ILE A 119 -6.30 10.34 3.46
N LYS A 120 -7.18 9.53 4.06
CA LYS A 120 -6.99 9.02 5.43
C LYS A 120 -7.44 7.57 5.58
N PRO A 121 -6.86 6.81 6.53
CA PRO A 121 -7.38 5.49 6.84
C PRO A 121 -8.80 5.60 7.37
N ASN A 122 -9.66 4.63 7.06
CA ASN A 122 -11.04 4.56 7.52
C ASN A 122 -11.14 4.08 8.99
N SER A 123 -10.41 4.75 9.88
CA SER A 123 -10.55 4.61 11.33
C SER A 123 -11.25 5.84 11.91
N ALA A 124 -11.77 5.73 13.14
CA ALA A 124 -12.36 6.89 13.83
C ALA A 124 -11.36 8.06 13.95
N SER A 125 -10.10 7.75 14.28
CA SER A 125 -9.02 8.75 14.35
C SER A 125 -8.64 9.31 12.98
N GLY A 126 -8.57 8.47 11.93
CA GLY A 126 -8.26 8.90 10.57
C GLY A 126 -9.32 9.84 10.00
N ARG A 127 -10.61 9.50 10.18
CA ARG A 127 -11.75 10.35 9.81
C ARG A 127 -11.72 11.70 10.52
N LYS A 128 -11.45 11.70 11.83
CA LYS A 128 -11.33 12.93 12.61
C LYS A 128 -10.18 13.80 12.11
N ALA A 129 -8.99 13.22 11.95
CA ALA A 129 -7.80 13.92 11.47
C ALA A 129 -7.99 14.50 10.06
N GLY A 130 -8.64 13.76 9.15
CA GLY A 130 -8.94 14.24 7.80
C GLY A 130 -9.89 15.44 7.80
N LYS A 131 -10.98 15.37 8.58
CA LYS A 131 -11.92 16.49 8.73
C LYS A 131 -11.26 17.73 9.35
N GLU A 132 -10.40 17.55 10.35
CA GLU A 132 -9.64 18.64 10.95
C GLU A 132 -8.70 19.28 9.91
N LYS A 133 -7.95 18.48 9.15
CA LYS A 133 -7.06 18.96 8.09
C LYS A 133 -7.80 19.75 7.00
N ILE A 134 -8.95 19.24 6.54
CA ILE A 134 -9.84 19.96 5.60
C ILE A 134 -10.30 21.29 6.20
N ALA A 135 -10.77 21.29 7.45
CA ALA A 135 -11.24 22.51 8.11
C ALA A 135 -10.13 23.57 8.24
N TRP A 136 -8.90 23.15 8.56
CA TRP A 136 -7.74 24.05 8.62
C TRP A 136 -7.39 24.66 7.27
N PHE A 137 -7.37 23.85 6.20
CA PHE A 137 -7.11 24.38 4.87
C PHE A 137 -8.23 25.32 4.39
N MET A 138 -9.49 25.04 4.76
CA MET A 138 -10.61 25.95 4.49
C MET A 138 -10.47 27.30 5.20
N LEU A 139 -9.91 27.34 6.42
CA LEU A 139 -9.63 28.61 7.09
C LEU A 139 -8.60 29.42 6.31
N LEU A 140 -7.58 28.77 5.74
CA LEU A 140 -6.60 29.43 4.87
C LEU A 140 -7.26 30.01 3.61
N ALA A 141 -8.22 29.31 3.02
CA ALA A 141 -8.92 29.75 1.82
C ALA A 141 -9.84 30.97 2.03
N LYS A 142 -10.18 31.31 3.28
CA LYS A 142 -11.10 32.42 3.58
C LYS A 142 -10.58 33.78 3.10
N PRO A 143 -11.48 34.74 2.80
CA PRO A 143 -11.11 36.08 2.37
C PRO A 143 -10.21 36.85 3.35
N GLU A 144 -10.36 36.60 4.65
CA GLU A 144 -9.58 37.26 5.70
C GLU A 144 -8.14 36.73 5.80
N MET A 145 -7.85 35.60 5.14
CA MET A 145 -6.54 34.93 5.17
C MET A 145 -5.85 35.08 3.82
N ALA A 146 -5.90 34.06 2.97
CA ALA A 146 -5.23 34.06 1.67
C ALA A 146 -6.20 34.26 0.48
N LYS A 147 -7.52 34.34 0.73
CA LYS A 147 -8.56 34.54 -0.30
C LYS A 147 -8.35 33.58 -1.48
N LEU A 148 -8.23 32.30 -1.18
CA LEU A 148 -7.98 31.28 -2.19
C LEU A 148 -9.30 30.77 -2.77
N PRO A 149 -9.35 30.40 -4.05
CA PRO A 149 -10.57 29.90 -4.69
C PRO A 149 -10.85 28.42 -4.41
N TYR A 150 -10.04 27.73 -3.60
CA TYR A 150 -10.14 26.29 -3.41
C TYR A 150 -11.29 25.91 -2.47
N VAL A 151 -12.04 24.88 -2.86
CA VAL A 151 -13.09 24.25 -2.05
C VAL A 151 -12.80 22.75 -1.86
N PRO A 152 -13.38 22.08 -0.85
CA PRO A 152 -13.19 20.64 -0.70
C PRO A 152 -13.77 19.93 -1.92
N GLY A 153 -13.00 19.01 -2.48
CA GLY A 153 -13.28 18.44 -3.80
C GLY A 153 -14.52 17.55 -3.84
N ARG A 154 -15.30 17.68 -4.91
CA ARG A 154 -16.53 16.91 -5.15
C ARG A 154 -16.51 16.14 -6.45
N THR A 155 -15.60 16.48 -7.36
CA THR A 155 -15.56 15.90 -8.70
C THR A 155 -15.00 14.48 -8.68
N TYR A 156 -13.87 14.28 -8.00
CA TYR A 156 -13.25 12.97 -7.88
C TYR A 156 -13.81 12.21 -6.69
N GLN A 157 -14.64 11.20 -6.97
CA GLN A 157 -15.30 10.36 -5.98
C GLN A 157 -14.90 8.89 -6.16
N PRO A 158 -13.67 8.49 -5.79
CA PRO A 158 -13.21 7.12 -6.02
C PRO A 158 -14.13 6.10 -5.36
N LYS A 159 -14.28 4.93 -5.99
CA LYS A 159 -14.95 3.73 -5.47
C LYS A 159 -14.16 2.49 -5.91
N LEU A 160 -12.90 2.44 -5.48
CA LEU A 160 -11.92 1.48 -5.97
C LEU A 160 -11.83 0.27 -5.04
N MET A 161 -11.67 -0.90 -5.66
CA MET A 161 -11.28 -2.15 -5.01
C MET A 161 -10.06 -2.69 -5.74
N VAL A 162 -8.88 -2.29 -5.31
CA VAL A 162 -7.63 -2.62 -5.98
C VAL A 162 -7.09 -3.92 -5.39
N PRO A 163 -7.03 -5.03 -6.15
CA PRO A 163 -6.38 -6.23 -5.67
C PRO A 163 -4.90 -5.92 -5.43
N LEU A 164 -4.39 -6.25 -4.25
CA LEU A 164 -2.95 -6.23 -4.04
C LEU A 164 -2.36 -7.44 -4.81
N PRO A 165 -1.23 -7.27 -5.51
CA PRO A 165 -0.70 -8.29 -6.42
C PRO A 165 -0.64 -9.69 -5.81
N ASN A 166 -0.93 -10.70 -6.64
CA ASN A 166 -1.18 -12.12 -6.32
C ASN A 166 -0.10 -12.86 -5.51
N GLY A 167 1.00 -12.23 -5.10
CA GLY A 167 2.06 -12.82 -4.28
C GLY A 167 1.65 -13.16 -2.85
N LEU A 168 0.40 -12.90 -2.46
CA LEU A 168 -0.16 -13.20 -1.14
C LEU A 168 -1.38 -14.13 -1.21
N SER A 169 -1.47 -14.92 -2.28
CA SER A 169 -2.32 -16.10 -2.27
C SER A 169 -1.74 -17.13 -1.29
N LEU A 170 -2.01 -16.93 0.00
CA LEU A 170 -1.73 -17.88 1.07
C LEU A 170 -2.58 -19.14 0.80
N GLY A 171 -2.03 -20.07 0.00
CA GLY A 171 -2.68 -21.32 -0.41
C GLY A 171 -3.87 -21.14 -1.37
N GLY A 172 -3.92 -20.06 -2.16
CA GLY A 172 -5.02 -19.78 -3.10
C GLY A 172 -6.40 -19.49 -2.46
N ALA A 173 -6.48 -19.49 -1.12
CA ALA A 173 -7.72 -19.33 -0.39
C ALA A 173 -8.05 -17.86 -0.08
N TYR A 174 -7.08 -16.95 -0.19
CA TYR A 174 -7.19 -15.57 0.25
C TYR A 174 -6.72 -14.58 -0.82
N GLN A 175 -7.41 -13.45 -0.92
CA GLN A 175 -7.04 -12.32 -1.76
C GLN A 175 -7.23 -11.02 -0.98
N ILE A 176 -6.22 -10.16 -0.97
CA ILE A 176 -6.27 -8.85 -0.30
C ILE A 176 -6.59 -7.77 -1.31
N PHE A 177 -7.46 -6.85 -0.89
CA PHE A 177 -7.84 -5.68 -1.66
C PHE A 177 -7.58 -4.43 -0.85
N LEU A 178 -7.06 -3.40 -1.51
CA LEU A 178 -7.13 -2.04 -1.03
C LEU A 178 -8.46 -1.43 -1.49
N ARG A 179 -9.32 -1.10 -0.53
CA ARG A 179 -10.57 -0.39 -0.80
C ARG A 179 -10.33 1.09 -0.59
N ILE A 180 -10.65 1.90 -1.60
CA ILE A 180 -10.54 3.37 -1.55
C ILE A 180 -11.90 3.95 -1.93
N PHE A 181 -12.41 4.86 -1.11
CA PHE A 181 -13.73 5.44 -1.36
C PHE A 181 -13.84 6.89 -0.89
N TRP A 182 -14.67 7.65 -1.57
CA TRP A 182 -15.07 8.99 -1.16
C TRP A 182 -16.10 8.94 -0.02
N GLU A 183 -15.87 9.72 1.04
CA GLU A 183 -16.74 9.75 2.23
C GLU A 183 -17.56 11.05 2.30
N THR A 184 -16.89 12.20 2.19
CA THR A 184 -17.50 13.54 2.15
C THR A 184 -16.67 14.44 1.24
N ASP A 185 -17.15 15.65 0.95
CA ASP A 185 -16.40 16.66 0.21
C ASP A 185 -14.95 16.77 0.69
N GLY A 186 -14.00 16.58 -0.22
CA GLY A 186 -12.56 16.61 0.03
C GLY A 186 -11.99 15.47 0.87
N LEU A 187 -12.77 14.49 1.34
CA LEU A 187 -12.28 13.37 2.17
C LEU A 187 -12.41 12.02 1.46
N ILE A 188 -11.26 11.43 1.18
CA ILE A 188 -11.10 10.08 0.65
C ILE A 188 -10.61 9.18 1.78
N LEU A 189 -11.24 8.01 1.92
CA LEU A 189 -10.90 7.01 2.93
C LEU A 189 -10.41 5.72 2.29
N TYR A 190 -9.63 4.96 3.05
CA TYR A 190 -9.19 3.65 2.62
C TYR A 190 -9.15 2.59 3.73
N ASP A 191 -9.31 1.33 3.31
CA ASP A 191 -9.21 0.12 4.14
C ASP A 191 -8.47 -1.00 3.39
N LEU A 192 -7.99 -1.98 4.15
CA LEU A 192 -7.54 -3.26 3.63
C LEU A 192 -8.63 -4.31 3.86
N CYS A 193 -9.02 -5.01 2.80
CA CYS A 193 -10.06 -6.02 2.82
C CYS A 193 -9.49 -7.39 2.47
N LEU A 194 -10.03 -8.44 3.09
CA LEU A 194 -9.65 -9.83 2.79
C LEU A 194 -10.85 -10.57 2.25
N LYS A 195 -10.69 -11.15 1.06
CA LYS A 195 -11.64 -12.08 0.47
C LYS A 195 -11.11 -13.49 0.69
N SER A 196 -11.87 -14.33 1.39
CA SER A 196 -11.59 -15.76 1.52
C SER A 196 -12.57 -16.58 0.70
N THR A 197 -12.10 -17.67 0.09
CA THR A 197 -12.98 -18.71 -0.47
C THR A 197 -13.51 -19.68 0.61
N ARG A 198 -13.03 -19.58 1.86
CA ARG A 198 -13.40 -20.43 3.00
C ARG A 198 -13.97 -19.60 4.18
N PRO A 199 -15.27 -19.27 4.19
CA PRO A 199 -15.88 -18.29 5.10
C PRO A 199 -16.02 -18.72 6.58
N LYS A 200 -15.48 -19.88 6.99
CA LYS A 200 -15.65 -20.43 8.36
C LYS A 200 -14.43 -20.27 9.29
N GLN A 201 -13.37 -19.57 8.86
CA GLN A 201 -12.11 -19.42 9.62
C GLN A 201 -11.74 -17.94 9.93
N ASP A 202 -12.73 -17.04 9.91
CA ASP A 202 -12.50 -15.59 9.85
C ASP A 202 -11.78 -14.96 11.06
N GLU A 203 -11.83 -15.53 12.27
CA GLU A 203 -11.10 -14.96 13.42
C GLU A 203 -9.57 -15.18 13.32
N LYS A 204 -9.13 -16.33 12.80
CA LYS A 204 -7.70 -16.61 12.54
C LYS A 204 -7.18 -15.85 11.31
N CYS A 205 -8.07 -15.25 10.51
CA CYS A 205 -7.69 -14.51 9.31
C CYS A 205 -7.04 -13.15 9.59
N THR A 206 -7.22 -12.58 10.78
CA THR A 206 -6.60 -11.29 11.12
C THR A 206 -5.08 -11.37 11.02
N ALA A 207 -4.45 -12.41 11.57
CA ALA A 207 -2.99 -12.59 11.49
C ALA A 207 -2.49 -12.74 10.03
N LEU A 208 -3.22 -13.47 9.20
CA LEU A 208 -2.94 -13.60 7.75
C LEU A 208 -3.06 -12.26 7.03
N LEU A 209 -4.09 -11.47 7.37
CA LEU A 209 -4.31 -10.12 6.83
C LEU A 209 -3.15 -9.18 7.21
N ARG A 210 -2.65 -9.27 8.45
CA ARG A 210 -1.49 -8.51 8.93
C ARG A 210 -0.22 -8.89 8.18
N ALA A 211 0.11 -10.18 8.13
CA ALA A 211 1.32 -10.68 7.48
C ALA A 211 1.34 -10.34 5.98
N ALA A 212 0.21 -10.50 5.32
CA ALA A 212 0.08 -10.23 3.91
C ALA A 212 0.10 -8.73 3.60
N ALA A 213 -0.63 -7.92 4.35
CA ALA A 213 -0.57 -6.48 4.13
C ALA A 213 0.83 -5.89 4.45
N LEU A 214 1.58 -6.48 5.38
CA LEU A 214 2.98 -6.15 5.63
C LEU A 214 3.89 -6.50 4.44
N ALA A 215 3.74 -7.71 3.88
CA ALA A 215 4.48 -8.11 2.70
C ALA A 215 4.17 -7.23 1.48
N ALA A 216 2.91 -6.79 1.32
CA ALA A 216 2.54 -5.84 0.28
C ALA A 216 3.24 -4.48 0.49
N VAL A 217 3.23 -3.95 1.72
CA VAL A 217 3.95 -2.73 2.10
C VAL A 217 5.45 -2.81 1.79
N VAL A 218 6.08 -3.93 2.14
CA VAL A 218 7.50 -4.19 1.87
C VAL A 218 7.76 -4.20 0.36
N ARG A 219 6.87 -4.78 -0.44
CA ARG A 219 6.97 -4.80 -1.92
C ARG A 219 7.13 -3.41 -2.53
N ILE A 220 6.41 -2.45 -1.99
CA ILE A 220 6.30 -1.09 -2.56
C ILE A 220 7.50 -0.24 -2.12
N ARG A 221 8.05 -0.51 -0.93
CA ARG A 221 9.24 0.17 -0.41
C ARG A 221 10.56 -0.29 -1.03
N LEU A 222 10.60 -1.48 -1.63
CA LEU A 222 11.80 -2.03 -2.25
C LEU A 222 11.96 -1.52 -3.69
N SER A 223 12.79 -0.50 -3.89
CA SER A 223 13.42 -0.27 -5.19
C SER A 223 14.49 -1.34 -5.45
N ALA A 224 14.79 -1.59 -6.73
CA ALA A 224 15.40 -2.82 -7.24
C ALA A 224 16.90 -3.06 -6.90
N GLU A 225 17.55 -2.26 -6.05
CA GLU A 225 19.00 -2.38 -5.82
C GLU A 225 19.40 -2.84 -4.40
N ASP A 226 18.54 -2.66 -3.38
CA ASP A 226 18.89 -2.98 -1.98
C ASP A 226 18.09 -4.13 -1.36
N THR A 227 17.49 -4.98 -2.20
CA THR A 227 16.59 -6.05 -1.75
C THR A 227 17.23 -7.09 -0.82
N SER A 228 18.50 -7.44 -0.95
CA SER A 228 19.08 -8.58 -0.24
C SER A 228 19.42 -8.30 1.23
N ALA A 229 19.94 -7.12 1.55
CA ALA A 229 20.32 -6.75 2.92
C ALA A 229 19.12 -6.35 3.79
N LEU A 230 18.12 -5.69 3.20
CA LEU A 230 16.94 -5.24 3.94
C LEU A 230 15.91 -6.36 4.16
N LEU A 231 15.80 -7.33 3.24
CA LEU A 231 14.99 -8.55 3.45
C LEU A 231 15.52 -9.36 4.64
N GLY A 232 16.84 -9.37 4.87
CA GLY A 232 17.44 -9.96 6.07
C GLY A 232 16.94 -9.29 7.36
N GLY A 233 16.99 -7.97 7.45
CA GLY A 233 16.51 -7.21 8.62
C GLY A 233 14.99 -7.18 8.79
N LEU A 234 14.21 -7.33 7.72
CA LEU A 234 12.75 -7.40 7.75
C LEU A 234 12.22 -8.74 8.25
N LEU A 235 12.91 -9.85 7.95
CA LEU A 235 12.60 -11.17 8.51
C LEU A 235 12.91 -11.22 10.01
N ASP A 236 13.92 -10.49 10.47
CA ASP A 236 14.19 -10.33 11.91
C ASP A 236 13.12 -9.47 12.62
N ALA A 237 12.48 -8.52 11.91
CA ALA A 237 11.50 -7.59 12.46
C ALA A 237 10.05 -8.11 12.40
N ALA A 238 9.68 -8.85 11.36
CA ALA A 238 8.43 -9.59 11.29
C ALA A 238 8.63 -10.93 12.01
N ARG A 239 8.47 -10.93 13.34
CA ARG A 239 8.53 -12.18 14.11
C ARG A 239 7.60 -13.21 13.44
N SER A 240 8.18 -14.33 13.03
CA SER A 240 7.43 -15.49 12.55
C SER A 240 6.21 -15.73 13.44
N PRO A 241 5.01 -15.96 12.88
CA PRO A 241 3.82 -16.26 13.67
C PRO A 241 3.89 -17.63 14.36
N LEU A 242 4.96 -18.41 14.11
CA LEU A 242 5.27 -19.65 14.80
C LEU A 242 5.46 -19.39 16.31
N GLN A 243 4.57 -19.94 17.14
CA GLN A 243 4.64 -19.76 18.61
C GLN A 243 5.60 -20.75 19.27
N GLN A 244 5.74 -21.94 18.70
CA GLN A 244 6.72 -22.95 19.10
C GLN A 244 7.24 -23.71 17.88
N ALA A 245 8.30 -24.50 18.07
CA ALA A 245 8.85 -25.31 16.99
C ALA A 245 7.82 -26.31 16.43
N VAL A 246 7.92 -26.58 15.13
CA VAL A 246 7.15 -27.62 14.43
C VAL A 246 8.08 -28.71 13.96
N GLY A 247 7.92 -29.93 14.45
CA GLY A 247 8.81 -31.02 14.06
C GLY A 247 8.71 -32.26 14.94
N ARG A 248 9.70 -33.13 14.79
CA ARG A 248 9.91 -34.25 15.72
C ARG A 248 10.21 -33.69 17.11
N ALA A 249 9.52 -34.21 18.12
CA ALA A 249 9.83 -33.89 19.51
C ALA A 249 11.29 -34.31 19.80
N SER A 250 12.09 -33.40 20.34
CA SER A 250 13.42 -33.75 20.80
C SER A 250 13.31 -34.58 22.06
N ALA A 251 13.82 -35.82 22.01
CA ALA A 251 13.82 -36.75 23.14
C ALA A 251 14.54 -36.19 24.39
N THR A 252 15.35 -35.14 24.23
CA THR A 252 16.12 -34.51 25.32
C THR A 252 15.49 -33.23 25.88
N ALA A 253 14.48 -32.65 25.23
CA ALA A 253 14.01 -31.30 25.56
C ALA A 253 12.63 -31.23 26.25
N GLY A 254 11.91 -32.35 26.41
CA GLY A 254 10.56 -32.32 26.97
C GLY A 254 9.59 -31.49 26.14
N ASP A 255 9.77 -31.49 24.82
CA ASP A 255 9.02 -30.62 23.91
C ASP A 255 7.51 -30.87 24.01
N ALA A 256 6.75 -29.76 24.06
CA ALA A 256 5.30 -29.79 23.96
C ALA A 256 4.87 -30.39 22.60
N PRO A 257 3.70 -31.04 22.52
CA PRO A 257 3.15 -31.48 21.24
C PRO A 257 3.03 -30.29 20.27
N ASN A 258 3.21 -30.55 18.97
CA ASN A 258 3.08 -29.51 17.94
C ASN A 258 1.71 -28.82 18.03
N LEU A 259 1.67 -27.49 18.15
CA LEU A 259 0.43 -26.72 18.10
C LEU A 259 -0.17 -26.76 16.70
N GLU A 260 -1.48 -27.05 16.60
CA GLU A 260 -2.19 -27.14 15.33
C GLU A 260 -2.01 -25.89 14.44
N ALA A 261 -2.01 -24.70 15.06
CA ALA A 261 -1.84 -23.44 14.34
C ALA A 261 -0.44 -23.30 13.72
N ASP A 262 0.60 -23.69 14.44
CA ASP A 262 1.99 -23.62 13.97
C ASP A 262 2.24 -24.67 12.88
N VAL A 263 1.70 -25.88 13.03
CA VAL A 263 1.77 -26.93 12.00
C VAL A 263 1.11 -26.45 10.71
N ARG A 264 -0.08 -25.86 10.80
CA ARG A 264 -0.80 -25.34 9.62
C ARG A 264 -0.01 -24.21 8.94
N TYR A 265 0.63 -23.35 9.73
CA TYR A 265 1.51 -22.31 9.19
C TYR A 265 2.72 -22.91 8.47
N ALA A 266 3.40 -23.88 9.08
CA ALA A 266 4.51 -24.59 8.43
C ALA A 266 4.07 -25.32 7.15
N GLN A 267 2.92 -26.01 7.16
CA GLN A 267 2.37 -26.70 5.98
C GLN A 267 2.09 -25.73 4.82
N LEU A 268 1.56 -24.55 5.12
CA LEU A 268 1.33 -23.48 4.14
C LEU A 268 2.63 -23.02 3.47
N LEU A 269 3.65 -22.73 4.28
CA LEU A 269 4.96 -22.32 3.78
C LEU A 269 5.65 -23.44 2.96
N LEU A 270 5.55 -24.68 3.44
CA LEU A 270 6.09 -25.85 2.75
C LEU A 270 5.39 -26.06 1.41
N ASN A 271 4.06 -25.93 1.33
CA ASN A 271 3.32 -26.08 0.07
C ASN A 271 3.67 -25.01 -0.95
N ASP A 272 3.89 -23.76 -0.52
CA ASP A 272 4.39 -22.70 -1.37
C ASP A 272 5.77 -23.06 -1.97
N TRP A 273 6.72 -23.50 -1.14
CA TRP A 273 8.01 -23.99 -1.63
C TRP A 273 7.88 -25.20 -2.56
N ARG A 274 7.10 -26.21 -2.16
CA ARG A 274 6.88 -27.45 -2.96
C ARG A 274 6.27 -27.14 -4.32
N GLY A 275 5.27 -26.26 -4.37
CA GLY A 275 4.64 -25.84 -5.61
C GLY A 275 5.63 -25.24 -6.60
N ARG A 276 6.53 -24.36 -6.15
CA ARG A 276 7.61 -23.79 -6.99
C ARG A 276 8.59 -24.83 -7.50
N GLN A 277 8.78 -25.93 -6.77
CA GLN A 277 9.64 -27.04 -7.15
C GLN A 277 8.91 -28.12 -7.97
N ASN A 278 7.64 -27.90 -8.35
CA ASN A 278 6.78 -28.90 -8.99
C ASN A 278 6.68 -30.22 -8.19
N LEU A 279 6.73 -30.13 -6.86
CA LEU A 279 6.56 -31.27 -5.96
C LEU A 279 5.07 -31.42 -5.58
N PRO A 280 4.57 -32.64 -5.33
CA PRO A 280 3.20 -32.84 -4.85
C PRO A 280 2.94 -32.08 -3.54
N LEU A 281 1.84 -31.35 -3.45
CA LEU A 281 1.46 -30.63 -2.21
C LEU A 281 1.08 -31.61 -1.10
N ILE A 282 1.28 -31.20 0.16
CA ILE A 282 0.84 -31.94 1.36
C ILE A 282 -0.48 -31.37 1.89
N GLY A 283 -1.16 -32.11 2.78
CA GLY A 283 -2.34 -31.61 3.47
C GLY A 283 -2.04 -30.40 4.38
N GLU A 284 -2.89 -29.37 4.34
CA GLU A 284 -2.87 -28.22 5.27
C GLU A 284 -3.93 -28.40 6.37
N ASP A 285 -3.78 -29.46 7.16
CA ASP A 285 -4.75 -29.89 8.18
C ASP A 285 -4.35 -29.48 9.60
N GLY A 286 -3.14 -28.96 9.81
CA GLY A 286 -2.60 -28.66 11.13
C GLY A 286 -2.13 -29.90 11.91
N LEU A 287 -2.02 -31.06 11.27
CA LEU A 287 -1.56 -32.31 11.89
C LEU A 287 -0.12 -32.63 11.47
N PHE A 288 0.77 -32.77 12.44
CA PHE A 288 2.15 -33.18 12.18
C PHE A 288 2.21 -34.70 11.95
N GLY A 289 2.06 -35.12 10.69
CA GLY A 289 2.15 -36.51 10.26
C GLY A 289 3.38 -36.80 9.39
N PRO A 290 3.52 -38.05 8.88
CA PRO A 290 4.65 -38.46 8.04
C PRO A 290 4.85 -37.61 6.78
N GLU A 291 3.77 -37.08 6.19
CA GLU A 291 3.85 -36.18 5.03
C GLU A 291 4.50 -34.83 5.37
N THR A 292 4.11 -34.24 6.50
CA THR A 292 4.67 -32.97 6.97
C THR A 292 6.14 -33.17 7.39
N ASP A 293 6.44 -34.24 8.13
CA ASP A 293 7.82 -34.62 8.50
C ASP A 293 8.71 -34.80 7.27
N GLY A 294 8.24 -35.56 6.28
CA GLY A 294 8.95 -35.75 5.02
C GLY A 294 9.14 -34.45 4.23
N ALA A 295 8.15 -33.55 4.23
CA ALA A 295 8.25 -32.26 3.58
C ALA A 295 9.27 -31.33 4.26
N ILE A 296 9.34 -31.31 5.60
CA ILE A 296 10.34 -30.55 6.34
C ILE A 296 11.74 -31.07 6.00
N ILE A 297 11.94 -32.39 6.08
CA ILE A 297 13.24 -33.01 5.77
C ILE A 297 13.67 -32.68 4.33
N ALA A 298 12.76 -32.82 3.37
CA ALA A 298 13.06 -32.53 1.96
C ALA A 298 13.44 -31.05 1.75
N PHE A 299 12.70 -30.13 2.36
CA PHE A 299 13.02 -28.70 2.31
C PHE A 299 14.40 -28.43 2.92
N GLN A 300 14.63 -28.93 4.13
CA GLN A 300 15.86 -28.71 4.86
C GLN A 300 17.10 -29.24 4.11
N GLN A 301 17.00 -30.44 3.52
CA GLN A 301 18.04 -31.01 2.68
C GLN A 301 18.35 -30.13 1.45
N ALA A 302 17.30 -29.60 0.83
CA ALA A 302 17.44 -28.81 -0.40
C ALA A 302 17.95 -27.38 -0.14
N VAL A 303 17.56 -26.76 0.97
CA VAL A 303 17.73 -25.32 1.19
C VAL A 303 18.71 -24.99 2.30
N THR A 304 18.62 -25.67 3.46
CA THR A 304 19.43 -25.34 4.64
C THR A 304 20.69 -26.18 4.80
N GLY A 305 20.73 -27.37 4.19
CA GLY A 305 21.80 -28.36 4.38
C GLY A 305 21.77 -29.12 5.71
N ILE A 306 20.83 -28.81 6.62
CA ILE A 306 20.68 -29.46 7.93
C ILE A 306 19.29 -30.05 8.05
N ALA A 307 19.17 -31.36 7.91
CA ALA A 307 17.90 -32.08 7.88
C ALA A 307 17.59 -32.78 9.22
N ASP A 308 17.15 -32.00 10.20
CA ASP A 308 16.79 -32.48 11.54
C ASP A 308 15.29 -32.78 11.72
N GLY A 309 14.46 -32.44 10.73
CA GLY A 309 13.02 -32.64 10.78
C GLY A 309 12.29 -31.64 11.69
N ARG A 310 12.86 -30.45 11.91
CA ARG A 310 12.30 -29.42 12.80
C ARG A 310 12.41 -28.00 12.25
N ILE A 311 11.31 -27.27 12.33
CA ILE A 311 11.21 -25.84 12.03
C ILE A 311 11.13 -25.10 13.36
N ASP A 312 12.24 -24.52 13.80
CA ASP A 312 12.32 -23.74 15.04
C ASP A 312 11.84 -22.29 14.88
N VAL A 313 11.29 -21.71 15.94
CA VAL A 313 10.93 -20.28 16.00
C VAL A 313 12.19 -19.45 15.79
N GLY A 314 12.20 -18.62 14.74
CA GLY A 314 13.38 -17.83 14.35
C GLY A 314 14.58 -18.67 13.87
N GLY A 315 14.38 -19.97 13.65
CA GLY A 315 15.40 -20.87 13.12
C GLY A 315 15.65 -20.67 11.62
N PRO A 316 16.75 -21.22 11.09
CA PRO A 316 17.10 -21.07 9.67
C PRO A 316 16.03 -21.63 8.74
N ALA A 317 15.39 -22.75 9.10
CA ALA A 317 14.36 -23.37 8.26
C ALA A 317 13.13 -22.47 8.06
N VAL A 318 12.59 -21.86 9.13
CA VAL A 318 11.45 -20.95 9.02
C VAL A 318 11.84 -19.68 8.28
N GLY A 319 13.03 -19.14 8.56
CA GLY A 319 13.53 -17.94 7.89
C GLY A 319 13.70 -18.12 6.38
N GLU A 320 14.20 -19.28 5.92
CA GLU A 320 14.32 -19.58 4.48
C GLU A 320 12.96 -19.82 3.82
N LEU A 321 12.01 -20.47 4.51
CA LEU A 321 10.66 -20.68 4.00
C LEU A 321 9.92 -19.34 3.80
N GLU A 322 9.94 -18.48 4.82
CA GLU A 322 9.34 -17.15 4.78
C GLU A 322 10.03 -16.28 3.72
N ARG A 323 11.36 -16.33 3.63
CA ARG A 323 12.11 -15.61 2.59
C ARG A 323 11.77 -16.11 1.20
N GLY A 324 11.69 -17.41 0.99
CA GLY A 324 11.31 -18.00 -0.29
C GLY A 324 9.91 -17.59 -0.72
N GLN A 325 8.97 -17.55 0.22
CA GLN A 325 7.62 -17.04 -0.02
C GLN A 325 7.64 -15.56 -0.44
N LEU A 326 8.36 -14.72 0.29
CA LEU A 326 8.54 -13.31 -0.06
C LEU A 326 9.22 -13.13 -1.42
N GLN A 327 10.31 -13.83 -1.70
CA GLN A 327 11.03 -13.75 -2.97
C GLN A 327 10.15 -14.13 -4.15
N ALA A 328 9.33 -15.17 -4.04
CA ALA A 328 8.40 -15.54 -5.11
C ALA A 328 7.25 -14.55 -5.26
N ALA A 329 6.79 -13.97 -4.15
CA ALA A 329 5.87 -12.84 -4.19
C ALA A 329 6.48 -11.62 -4.90
N PHE A 330 7.81 -11.51 -4.95
CA PHE A 330 8.57 -10.39 -5.51
C PHE A 330 9.37 -10.72 -6.79
N ALA A 331 9.18 -11.89 -7.41
CA ALA A 331 9.97 -12.30 -8.57
C ALA A 331 9.76 -11.34 -9.78
N PRO A 332 10.84 -10.89 -10.47
CA PRO A 332 10.76 -10.04 -11.66
C PRO A 332 9.92 -10.68 -12.76
N GLY A 333 9.00 -9.91 -13.35
CA GLY A 333 8.02 -10.42 -14.34
C GLY A 333 6.59 -10.57 -13.81
N MET A 334 6.38 -10.44 -12.49
CA MET A 334 5.04 -10.30 -11.90
C MET A 334 4.61 -8.83 -11.72
N LEU A 335 5.39 -7.88 -12.26
CA LEU A 335 5.16 -6.43 -12.29
C LEU A 335 5.13 -5.91 -13.75
N THR A 336 4.54 -6.65 -14.69
CA THR A 336 4.27 -6.12 -16.03
C THR A 336 3.20 -5.03 -15.94
N GLU A 337 3.08 -4.20 -16.99
CA GLU A 337 2.09 -3.12 -17.14
C GLU A 337 0.63 -3.53 -16.81
N ASP A 338 0.37 -4.83 -16.73
CA ASP A 338 -0.86 -5.49 -16.27
C ASP A 338 -1.20 -5.32 -14.78
N LEU A 339 -0.44 -4.55 -13.99
CA LEU A 339 -0.80 -4.23 -12.59
C LEU A 339 -2.09 -3.41 -12.45
N LEU A 340 -2.55 -2.84 -13.56
CA LEU A 340 -3.96 -2.70 -13.80
C LEU A 340 -4.14 -3.56 -15.05
N PRO A 341 -4.82 -4.73 -15.00
CA PRO A 341 -5.25 -5.32 -16.26
C PRO A 341 -5.91 -4.18 -17.04
N GLU A 342 -5.80 -4.16 -18.37
CA GLU A 342 -6.83 -3.48 -19.14
C GLU A 342 -8.14 -3.86 -18.45
N TYR A 343 -8.71 -2.92 -17.71
CA TYR A 343 -10.00 -3.10 -17.11
C TYR A 343 -10.85 -3.02 -18.36
N THR A 344 -11.01 -4.18 -19.01
CA THR A 344 -12.06 -4.39 -19.99
C THR A 344 -13.30 -4.18 -19.15
N LEU A 345 -13.78 -2.96 -19.20
CA LEU A 345 -15.02 -2.48 -18.63
C LEU A 345 -16.18 -3.04 -19.47
N HIS A 346 -16.08 -4.32 -19.86
CA HIS A 346 -17.20 -5.15 -20.27
C HIS A 346 -17.91 -5.78 -19.06
N GLY A 347 -17.47 -5.50 -17.84
CA GLY A 347 -18.01 -6.09 -16.63
C GLY A 347 -18.19 -5.08 -15.51
N GLN A 348 -18.99 -4.05 -15.76
CA GLN A 348 -19.64 -3.29 -14.71
C GLN A 348 -20.36 -4.32 -13.80
N VAL A 349 -19.87 -4.57 -12.57
CA VAL A 349 -20.66 -5.27 -11.55
C VAL A 349 -21.72 -4.27 -11.07
N ILE A 350 -22.72 -4.10 -11.93
CA ILE A 350 -23.99 -3.44 -11.68
C ILE A 350 -24.75 -4.37 -10.74
N TYR A 351 -25.20 -3.86 -9.59
CA TYR A 351 -26.43 -4.38 -9.00
C TYR A 351 -27.56 -3.99 -9.97
N PRO A 352 -28.32 -4.96 -10.51
CA PRO A 352 -29.09 -4.80 -11.75
C PRO A 352 -30.11 -3.66 -11.65
N ASP A 353 -29.96 -2.66 -12.54
CA ASP A 353 -30.99 -2.10 -13.43
C ASP A 353 -30.49 -0.79 -14.03
N TRP A 354 -29.77 -0.85 -15.17
CA TRP A 354 -29.73 0.26 -16.13
C TRP A 354 -29.18 -0.18 -17.49
N ASP A 355 -29.92 0.17 -18.54
CA ASP A 355 -29.76 -0.19 -19.95
C ASP A 355 -29.28 1.02 -20.77
N GLY A 356 -28.08 0.94 -21.36
CA GLY A 356 -27.59 1.99 -22.26
C GLY A 356 -26.29 1.62 -22.98
N GLU A 357 -26.40 1.44 -24.29
CA GLU A 357 -25.30 1.09 -25.23
C GLU A 357 -24.45 2.31 -25.64
N GLY A 358 -23.14 2.10 -25.82
CA GLY A 358 -22.23 3.07 -26.43
C GLY A 358 -20.86 2.47 -26.82
N SER A 359 -20.46 2.65 -28.09
CA SER A 359 -19.30 2.05 -28.78
C SER A 359 -17.96 2.72 -28.46
N LEU A 360 -16.86 1.96 -28.55
CA LEU A 360 -15.53 2.26 -27.99
C LEU A 360 -14.40 2.12 -29.02
N ASP A 361 -14.43 2.93 -30.08
CA ASP A 361 -13.31 3.06 -31.03
C ASP A 361 -12.75 4.49 -30.94
N ASP A 362 -11.42 4.60 -30.79
CA ASP A 362 -10.56 5.81 -30.81
C ASP A 362 -10.04 6.33 -29.45
N LEU A 363 -8.86 5.86 -29.02
CA LEU A 363 -7.95 6.61 -28.13
C LEU A 363 -6.46 6.40 -28.53
N PRO A 364 -5.64 7.48 -28.59
CA PRO A 364 -4.22 7.41 -28.95
C PRO A 364 -3.26 7.26 -27.75
N GLU A 365 -2.01 6.88 -28.09
CA GLU A 365 -0.88 6.47 -27.24
C GLU A 365 -0.38 7.48 -26.18
N GLU A 366 -0.14 6.92 -24.99
CA GLU A 366 0.89 7.14 -23.96
C GLU A 366 1.43 8.54 -23.59
N ILE A 367 1.39 8.81 -22.27
CA ILE A 367 2.22 9.79 -21.56
C ILE A 367 3.12 9.03 -20.57
N GLY A 368 4.43 9.28 -20.67
CA GLY A 368 5.51 8.49 -20.06
C GLY A 368 5.52 8.44 -18.52
N TRP A 369 5.15 7.27 -18.01
CA TRP A 369 5.25 6.79 -16.62
C TRP A 369 6.67 6.81 -16.03
N GLU A 370 7.70 6.74 -16.88
CA GLU A 370 9.11 6.76 -16.47
C GLU A 370 9.50 8.02 -15.69
N ALA A 371 8.95 9.20 -16.02
CA ALA A 371 9.31 10.45 -15.34
C ALA A 371 8.83 10.50 -13.88
N LEU A 372 7.65 9.91 -13.58
CA LEU A 372 7.12 9.83 -12.22
C LEU A 372 7.91 8.83 -11.38
N LEU A 373 8.18 7.65 -11.94
CA LEU A 373 9.02 6.66 -11.28
C LEU A 373 10.44 7.20 -11.06
N GLN A 374 10.99 7.96 -12.00
CA GLN A 374 12.33 8.55 -11.87
C GLN A 374 12.38 9.63 -10.77
N ALA A 375 11.33 10.41 -10.59
CA ALA A 375 11.21 11.36 -9.46
C ALA A 375 11.10 10.64 -8.11
N MET A 376 10.38 9.51 -8.05
CA MET A 376 10.30 8.67 -6.84
C MET A 376 11.62 7.90 -6.58
N ARG A 377 12.35 7.51 -7.64
CA ARG A 377 13.65 6.82 -7.56
C ARG A 377 14.77 7.75 -7.05
N ALA A 378 14.73 9.05 -7.39
CA ALA A 378 15.75 10.02 -6.99
C ALA A 378 15.72 10.37 -5.48
N ASP A 379 14.67 10.01 -4.74
CA ASP A 379 14.49 10.36 -3.32
C ASP A 379 15.12 9.36 -2.33
N VAL A 380 15.69 8.23 -2.81
CA VAL A 380 16.28 7.19 -1.94
C VAL A 380 17.81 7.24 -1.90
N GLY A 381 18.45 7.95 -2.83
CA GLY A 381 19.92 7.98 -2.94
C GLY A 381 20.48 9.39 -3.10
N GLY A 382 20.93 10.01 -2.01
CA GLY A 382 21.84 11.15 -2.14
C GLY A 382 22.00 12.00 -0.90
N TYR A 383 22.93 11.63 -0.02
CA TYR A 383 23.93 12.55 0.54
C TYR A 383 25.08 11.74 1.16
N HIS A 384 26.08 11.41 0.35
CA HIS A 384 27.45 11.28 0.82
C HIS A 384 28.42 11.69 -0.31
N ALA A 385 29.37 12.55 0.07
CA ALA A 385 30.53 13.04 -0.68
C ALA A 385 30.28 14.13 -1.75
N LEU A 386 30.63 15.38 -1.42
CA LEU A 386 31.69 16.15 -2.09
C LEU A 386 31.93 17.47 -1.33
N LEU A 387 32.86 17.42 -0.37
CA LEU A 387 33.70 18.56 -0.01
C LEU A 387 35.05 18.30 -0.67
N TYR A 388 35.27 18.89 -1.84
CA TYR A 388 36.51 19.49 -2.32
C TYR A 388 36.19 20.41 -3.49
#